data_AF-A0A819IHR2-F1
#
_entry.id   AF-A0A819IHR2-F1
#
_cell.length_a   1.000
_cell.length_b   1.000
_cell.length_c   1.000
_cell.angle_alpha   90.00
_cell.angle_beta   90.00
_cell.angle_gamma   90.00
#
_symmetry.space_group_name_H-M   'P 1'
#
loop_
_entity.id
_entity.type
_entity.pdbx_description
1 polymer ?
#
loop_
_entity_poly.entity_id
_entity_poly.type
_entity_poly.pdbx_seq_one_letter_code
_entity_poly.pdbx_strand_id
1 'polypeptide(L)' 'MNFLKTKRISSCIKEWTKKYGPVFGYFEGHTPILVVSDLNILQDMFIKAFSNFHSRREYPFDEPHMKEGHLFTA' A
#
# COMPACT_ATOMS: atom_id res chain seq x y z
N MET A 1 0.13 -26.57 17.00
CA MET A 1 0.96 -25.49 16.41
C MET A 1 0.07 -24.72 15.45
N ASN A 2 -0.42 -23.53 15.81
CA ASN A 2 -1.43 -22.80 15.02
C ASN A 2 -0.77 -22.06 13.85
N PHE A 3 -0.66 -22.73 12.71
CA PHE A 3 0.06 -22.23 11.52
C PHE A 3 -0.67 -21.11 10.76
N LEU A 4 -1.91 -20.75 11.12
CA LEU A 4 -2.77 -19.90 10.29
C LEU A 4 -3.21 -18.57 10.94
N LYS A 5 -2.49 -18.06 11.94
CA LYS A 5 -2.79 -16.72 12.49
C LYS A 5 -2.00 -15.65 11.74
N THR A 6 -2.36 -15.41 10.48
CA THR A 6 -1.80 -14.30 9.70
C THR A 6 -2.28 -12.98 10.29
N LYS A 7 -1.34 -12.13 10.68
CA LYS A 7 -1.62 -10.79 11.19
C LYS A 7 -2.15 -9.91 10.05
N ARG A 8 -3.16 -9.07 10.32
CA ARG A 8 -3.67 -8.13 9.32
C ARG A 8 -2.55 -7.22 8.84
N ILE A 9 -2.47 -6.97 7.54
CA ILE A 9 -1.44 -6.12 6.94
C ILE A 9 -1.38 -4.73 7.59
N SER A 10 -2.54 -4.15 7.94
CA SER A 10 -2.63 -2.86 8.62
C SER A 10 -1.96 -2.85 10.00
N SER A 11 -1.98 -3.98 10.71
CA SER A 11 -1.27 -4.11 11.98
C SER A 11 0.24 -4.21 11.77
N CYS A 12 0.69 -4.94 10.75
CA CYS A 12 2.11 -5.02 10.39
C CYS A 12 2.66 -3.65 9.98
N ILE A 13 1.94 -2.93 9.11
CA ILE A 13 2.32 -1.57 8.68
C ILE A 13 2.46 -0.64 9.88
N LYS A 14 1.49 -0.63 10.81
CA LYS A 14 1.57 0.20 12.03
C LYS A 14 2.81 -0.10 12.88
N GLU A 15 3.21 -1.37 12.99
CA GLU A 15 4.41 -1.76 13.73
C GLU A 15 5.69 -1.36 13.00
N TRP A 16 5.71 -1.52 11.68
CA TRP A 16 6.84 -1.09 10.85
C TRP A 16 6.99 0.43 10.82
N THR A 17 5.90 1.19 10.79
CA THR A 17 5.95 2.65 10.93
C THR A 17 6.57 3.06 12.27
N LYS A 18 6.24 2.37 13.37
CA LYS A 18 6.87 2.61 14.67
C LYS A 18 8.36 2.26 14.68
N LYS A 19 8.77 1.23 13.94
CA LYS A 19 10.13 0.71 13.92
C LYS A 19 11.08 1.46 12.99
N TYR A 20 10.62 1.77 11.77
CA TYR A 20 11.43 2.33 10.70
C TYR A 20 11.13 3.81 10.42
N GLY A 21 10.07 4.35 11.04
CA GLY A 21 9.66 5.73 10.87
C GLY A 21 8.53 5.91 9.85
N PRO A 22 8.18 7.17 9.55
CA PRO A 22 7.01 7.52 8.74
C PRO A 22 7.18 7.24 7.24
N VAL A 23 8.41 6.95 6.78
CA VAL A 23 8.71 6.60 5.39
C VAL A 23 9.60 5.36 5.40
N PHE A 24 9.12 4.28 4.79
CA PHE A 24 9.90 3.04 4.67
C PHE A 24 9.48 2.21 3.46
N GLY A 25 10.40 1.37 2.98
CA GLY A 25 10.14 0.43 1.91
C GLY A 25 10.01 -1.01 2.41
N TYR A 26 9.23 -1.82 1.72
CA TYR A 26 9.23 -3.27 1.84
C TYR A 26 8.97 -3.92 0.48
N PHE A 27 9.22 -5.22 0.37
CA PHE A 27 8.94 -5.99 -0.85
C PHE A 27 7.70 -6.86 -0.65
N GLU A 28 6.80 -6.82 -1.63
CA GLU A 28 5.73 -7.79 -1.79
C GLU A 28 6.07 -8.70 -2.98
N GLY A 29 6.64 -9.87 -2.69
CA GLY A 29 7.29 -10.69 -3.72
C GLY A 29 8.45 -9.93 -4.36
N HIS A 30 8.39 -9.70 -5.67
CA HIS A 30 9.39 -8.91 -6.41
C HIS A 30 9.02 -7.43 -6.54
N THR A 31 7.83 -7.02 -6.06
CA THR A 31 7.34 -5.65 -6.20
C THR A 31 7.83 -4.79 -5.04
N PRO A 32 8.60 -3.71 -5.28
CA PRO A 32 8.97 -2.76 -4.23
C PRO A 32 7.76 -1.90 -3.86
N ILE A 33 7.47 -1.78 -2.58
CA ILE A 33 6.39 -0.97 -2.02
C ILE A 33 6.98 0.10 -1.11
N LEU A 34 6.61 1.36 -1.35
CA LEU A 34 6.93 2.48 -0.48
C LEU A 34 5.71 2.83 0.39
N VAL A 35 5.90 2.85 1.70
CA VAL A 35 4.90 3.31 2.67
C VAL A 35 5.27 4.72 3.10
N VAL A 36 4.31 5.64 2.99
CA VAL A 36 4.45 7.04 3.37
C VAL A 36 3.31 7.40 4.33
N SER A 37 3.64 7.85 5.53
CA SER A 37 2.69 8.36 6.52
C SER A 37 3.04 9.76 7.05
N ASP A 38 4.00 10.44 6.43
CA ASP A 38 4.32 11.84 6.73
C ASP A 38 3.32 12.79 6.04
N LEU A 39 2.70 13.70 6.80
CA LEU A 39 1.64 14.58 6.28
C LEU A 39 2.12 15.56 5.22
N ASN A 40 3.36 16.07 5.33
CA ASN A 40 3.89 17.02 4.36
C ASN A 40 4.15 16.33 3.03
N ILE A 41 4.73 15.12 3.08
CA ILE A 41 4.98 14.32 1.86
C ILE A 41 3.65 13.90 1.22
N LEU A 42 2.67 13.48 2.03
CA LEU A 42 1.34 13.13 1.53
C LEU A 42 0.64 14.32 0.87
N GLN A 43 0.79 15.53 1.42
CA GLN A 43 0.25 16.75 0.81
C GLN A 43 0.90 17.02 -0.56
N ASP A 44 2.22 16.87 -0.64
CA ASP A 44 2.95 17.04 -1.90
C ASP A 44 2.53 16.00 -2.95
N MET A 45 2.40 14.72 -2.56
CA MET A 45 2.02 13.63 -3.46
C MET A 45 0.57 13.73 -3.94
N PHE A 46 -0.38 13.89 -3.01
CA PHE A 46 -1.81 13.79 -3.33
C PHE A 46 -2.46 15.13 -3.74
N ILE A 47 -1.77 16.26 -3.56
CA ILE A 47 -2.27 17.57 -3.99
C ILE A 47 -1.39 18.14 -5.10
N LYS A 48 -0.11 18.43 -4.80
CA LYS A 48 0.76 19.14 -5.75
C LYS A 48 1.15 18.28 -6.96
N ALA A 49 1.39 17.00 -6.73
CA ALA A 49 1.84 16.04 -7.73
C ALA A 49 0.77 14.98 -8.07
N PHE A 50 -0.52 15.29 -7.85
CA PHE A 50 -1.60 14.32 -8.03
C PHE A 50 -1.59 13.63 -9.40
N SER A 51 -1.28 14.37 -10.48
CA SER A 51 -1.16 13.83 -11.84
C SER A 51 -0.17 12.68 -11.97
N ASN A 52 0.83 12.59 -11.07
CA ASN A 52 1.83 11.53 -11.06
C ASN A 52 1.44 10.35 -10.15
N PHE A 53 0.54 10.56 -9.17
CA PHE A 53 0.22 9.59 -8.11
C PHE A 53 -1.25 9.12 -8.11
N HIS A 54 -1.99 9.39 -9.18
CA HIS A 54 -3.40 8.98 -9.33
C HIS A 54 -3.64 7.53 -9.79
N SER A 55 -2.60 6.80 -10.21
CA SER A 55 -2.74 5.43 -10.74
C SER A 55 -3.14 4.43 -9.65
N ARG A 56 -4.00 3.48 -10.02
CA ARG A 56 -4.32 2.34 -9.14
C ARG A 56 -3.23 1.29 -9.25
N ARG A 57 -2.99 0.57 -8.14
CA ARG A 57 -2.10 -0.58 -8.14
C ARG A 57 -2.70 -1.67 -9.02
N GLU A 58 -1.96 -2.07 -10.04
CA GLU A 58 -2.27 -3.24 -10.87
C GLU A 58 -1.68 -4.47 -10.19
N TYR A 59 -2.49 -5.53 -10.07
CA TYR A 59 -2.02 -6.85 -9.67
C TYR A 59 -1.74 -7.68 -10.92
N PRO A 60 -0.72 -8.56 -10.89
CA PRO A 60 -0.37 -9.41 -12.03
C PRO A 60 -1.51 -10.30 -12.56
N PHE A 61 -2.57 -10.48 -11.76
CA PHE A 61 -3.72 -11.30 -12.06
C PHE A 61 -5.00 -10.48 -12.28
N ASP A 62 -4.90 -9.15 -12.38
CA ASP A 62 -6.04 -8.33 -12.75
C ASP A 62 -6.40 -8.63 -14.22
N GLU A 63 -7.59 -9.19 -14.45
CA GLU A 63 -8.06 -9.38 -15.81
C GLU A 63 -8.37 -8.00 -16.44
N PRO A 64 -7.93 -7.75 -17.70
CA PRO A 64 -8.08 -6.43 -18.34
C PRO A 64 -9.54 -5.99 -18.53
N HIS A 65 -10.51 -6.91 -18.39
CA HIS A 65 -11.95 -6.63 -18.48
C HIS A 65 -12.65 -6.46 -17.14
N MET A 66 -11.97 -6.65 -16.00
CA MET A 66 -12.56 -6.43 -14.68
C MET A 66 -12.52 -4.93 -14.34
N LYS A 67 -13.30 -4.15 -15.09
CA LYS A 67 -13.61 -2.78 -14.70
C LYS A 67 -14.41 -2.83 -13.41
N GLU A 68 -13.82 -2.26 -12.37
CA GLU A 68 -14.44 -1.98 -11.07
C GLU A 68 -14.62 -3.19 -10.16
N GLY A 69 -13.50 -3.72 -9.64
CA GLY A 69 -13.52 -4.30 -8.30
C GLY A 69 -14.01 -3.23 -7.31
N HIS A 70 -15.24 -3.37 -6.81
CA HIS A 70 -15.83 -2.44 -5.86
C HIS A 70 -14.88 -2.19 -4.67
N LEU A 71 -14.69 -0.91 -4.34
CA LEU A 71 -13.76 -0.39 -3.32
C LEU A 71 -13.92 -0.99 -1.91
N PHE A 72 -14.96 -1.78 -1.67
CA PHE A 72 -15.36 -2.26 -0.34
C PHE A 72 -15.30 -3.78 -0.16
N THR A 73 -14.71 -4.51 -1.11
CA THR A 73 -14.68 -5.99 -1.06
C THR A 73 -13.39 -6.60 -0.52
N ALA A 74 -12.50 -5.80 0.10
CA ALA A 74 -11.22 -6.25 0.68
C ALA A 74 -11.21 -6.25 2.21
#